data_AF-A0AB74LUE1-F1
#
_entry.id   AF-A0AB74LUE1-F1
#
_cell.length_a   1.000
_cell.length_b   1.000
_cell.length_c   1.000
_cell.angle_alpha   90.00
_cell.angle_beta   90.00
_cell.angle_gamma   90.00
#
_symmetry.space_group_name_H-M   'P 1'
#
loop_
_entity.id
_entity.type
_entity.pdbx_description
1 polymer ?
#
loop_
_entity_poly.entity_id
_entity_poly.type
_entity_poly.pdbx_seq_one_letter_code
_entity_poly.pdbx_strand_id
1 'polypeptide(L)'
;MDTLGDIAGDRIVVECLSCRRRGVYATDGLVARFGPTMQQLDALRHLSGSCRHQRRPGSPPARKYESACQARLILPPPKKQIVPTPIQRGLNVEAWTTSGSIEWHLATVWSFELGHLVLDAAAKLYPAQELTLRQACRVIAKREKPE
;
A
#
# COMPACT_ATOMS: atom_id res chain seq x y z
N MET A 1 18.93 -11.40 4.23
CA MET A 1 19.96 -10.36 4.40
C MET A 1 19.57 -9.28 3.43
N ASP A 2 19.13 -8.13 3.93
CA ASP A 2 18.37 -7.18 3.11
C ASP A 2 19.31 -6.38 2.21
N THR A 3 19.01 -6.38 0.91
CA THR A 3 19.79 -5.69 -0.12
C THR A 3 19.21 -4.31 -0.43
N LEU A 4 19.96 -3.49 -1.17
CA LEU A 4 19.44 -2.21 -1.67
C LEU A 4 18.28 -2.40 -2.64
N GLY A 5 18.27 -3.49 -3.42
CA GLY A 5 17.19 -3.82 -4.35
C GLY A 5 15.85 -4.14 -3.69
N ASP A 6 15.86 -4.57 -2.43
CA ASP A 6 14.64 -4.93 -1.68
C ASP A 6 13.87 -3.71 -1.14
N ILE A 7 14.43 -2.50 -1.29
CA ILE A 7 13.85 -1.28 -0.73
C ILE A 7 12.71 -0.79 -1.61
N ALA A 8 11.49 -0.93 -1.12
CA ALA A 8 10.27 -0.63 -1.89
C ALA A 8 9.95 0.86 -2.10
N GLY A 9 10.73 1.79 -1.55
CA GLY A 9 10.44 3.23 -1.63
C GLY A 9 11.55 4.06 -2.26
N ASP A 10 11.20 5.27 -2.66
CA ASP A 10 12.01 6.10 -3.56
C ASP A 10 13.17 6.82 -2.88
N ARG A 11 13.09 6.99 -1.56
CA ARG A 11 14.10 7.73 -0.77
C ARG A 11 14.46 6.99 0.50
N ILE A 12 15.75 7.01 0.80
CA ILE A 12 16.34 6.49 2.03
C ILE A 12 16.96 7.64 2.79
N VAL A 13 16.74 7.67 4.10
CA VAL A 13 17.34 8.68 4.98
C VAL A 13 18.45 8.01 5.79
N VAL A 14 19.64 8.59 5.78
CA VAL A 14 20.75 8.22 6.66
C VAL A 14 20.89 9.28 7.71
N GLU A 15 20.87 8.88 8.98
CA GLU A 15 21.07 9.79 10.11
C GLU A 15 22.12 9.22 11.04
N CYS A 16 23.08 10.04 11.47
CA CYS A 16 24.02 9.67 12.51
C CYS A 16 23.76 10.46 13.79
N LEU A 17 23.40 9.77 14.86
CA LEU A 17 23.10 10.41 16.14
C LEU A 17 24.34 11.03 16.81
N SER A 18 25.52 10.48 16.56
CA SER A 18 26.79 10.94 17.15
C SER A 18 27.26 12.27 16.58
N CYS A 19 27.16 12.47 15.26
CA CYS A 19 27.57 13.71 14.60
C CYS A 19 26.41 14.58 14.12
N ARG A 20 25.15 14.15 14.36
CA ARG A 20 23.89 14.80 13.96
C ARG A 20 23.78 15.12 12.46
N ARG A 21 24.54 14.42 11.62
CA ARG A 21 24.44 14.56 10.15
C ARG A 21 23.26 13.75 9.64
N ARG A 22 22.53 14.34 8.69
CA ARG A 22 21.41 13.72 7.98
C ARG A 22 21.63 13.85 6.47
N GLY A 23 21.51 12.73 5.76
CA GLY A 23 21.52 12.68 4.31
C GLY A 23 20.24 12.03 3.80
N VAL A 24 19.71 12.53 2.70
CA VAL A 24 18.56 11.93 1.99
C VAL A 24 19.04 11.53 0.62
N TYR A 25 18.85 10.27 0.27
CA TYR A 25 19.33 9.70 -0.98
C TYR A 25 18.17 9.07 -1.74
N ALA A 26 18.16 9.24 -3.05
CA ALA A 26 17.23 8.53 -3.91
C ALA A 26 17.69 7.07 -4.03
N THR A 27 16.74 6.12 -3.89
CA THR A 27 17.05 4.68 -3.86
C THR A 27 17.62 4.21 -5.19
N ASP A 28 17.08 4.69 -6.31
CA ASP A 28 17.58 4.47 -7.66
C ASP A 28 19.04 4.91 -7.83
N GLY A 29 19.41 6.09 -7.32
CA GLY A 29 20.78 6.59 -7.34
C GLY A 29 21.74 5.75 -6.49
N LEU A 30 21.28 5.22 -5.36
CA LEU A 30 22.07 4.30 -4.54
C LEU A 30 22.26 2.94 -5.20
N VAL A 31 21.20 2.39 -5.82
CA VAL A 31 21.26 1.14 -6.58
C VAL A 31 22.17 1.29 -7.79
N ALA A 32 22.11 2.41 -8.52
CA ALA A 32 23.02 2.69 -9.63
C ALA A 32 24.48 2.81 -9.18
N ARG A 33 24.72 3.37 -7.99
CA ARG A 33 26.08 3.58 -7.45
C ARG A 33 26.72 2.31 -6.90
N PHE A 34 25.96 1.48 -6.19
CA PHE A 34 26.51 0.35 -5.42
C PHE A 34 26.08 -1.02 -5.94
N GLY A 35 25.15 -1.05 -6.88
CA GLY A 35 24.54 -2.27 -7.38
C GLY A 35 23.33 -2.71 -6.52
N PRO A 36 22.38 -3.45 -7.12
CA PRO A 36 21.16 -3.88 -6.43
C PRO A 36 21.42 -4.92 -5.33
N THR A 37 22.50 -5.70 -5.45
CA THR A 37 22.84 -6.79 -4.52
C THR A 37 23.65 -6.33 -3.31
N MET A 38 24.04 -5.05 -3.22
CA MET A 38 24.76 -4.54 -2.05
C MET A 38 23.87 -4.67 -0.81
N GLN A 39 24.45 -5.21 0.27
CA GLN A 39 23.80 -5.29 1.57
C GLN A 39 23.59 -3.88 2.14
N GLN A 40 22.40 -3.64 2.72
CA GLN A 40 22.05 -2.33 3.29
C GLN A 40 23.06 -1.87 4.35
N LEU A 41 23.60 -2.78 5.15
CA LEU A 41 24.61 -2.47 6.16
C LEU A 41 25.92 -1.94 5.53
N ASP A 42 26.33 -2.51 4.40
CA ASP A 42 27.53 -2.06 3.70
C ASP A 42 27.30 -0.71 3.01
N ALA A 43 26.11 -0.50 2.44
CA ALA A 43 25.71 0.82 1.95
C ALA A 43 25.75 1.87 3.06
N LEU A 44 25.23 1.57 4.26
CA LEU A 44 25.31 2.46 5.42
C LEU A 44 26.77 2.76 5.81
N ARG A 45 27.67 1.78 5.76
CA ARG A 45 29.10 1.98 6.04
C ARG A 45 29.74 2.92 5.02
N HIS A 46 29.44 2.76 3.72
CA HIS A 46 29.93 3.67 2.68
C HIS A 46 29.38 5.09 2.85
N LEU A 47 28.08 5.23 3.11
CA LEU A 47 27.43 6.53 3.29
C LEU A 47 27.85 7.26 4.57
N SER A 48 28.22 6.50 5.62
CA SER A 48 28.79 7.05 6.85
C SER A 48 30.32 7.19 6.83
N GLY A 49 30.96 6.91 5.67
CA GLY A 49 32.40 7.00 5.41
C GLY A 49 33.11 8.25 5.92
N SER A 50 32.39 9.39 5.89
CA SER A 50 32.91 10.70 6.29
C SER A 50 32.66 11.04 7.77
N CYS A 51 32.09 10.12 8.54
CA CYS A 51 31.82 10.33 9.96
C CYS A 51 33.11 10.14 10.76
N ARG A 52 33.52 11.18 11.49
CA ARG A 52 34.70 11.13 12.37
C ARG A 52 34.64 10.07 13.48
N HIS A 53 33.44 9.59 13.81
CA HIS A 53 33.21 8.54 14.82
C HIS A 53 33.17 7.13 14.21
N GLN A 54 33.32 7.02 12.88
CA GLN A 54 33.38 5.73 12.21
C GLN A 54 34.75 5.11 12.43
N ARG A 55 34.75 3.81 12.72
CA ARG A 55 35.97 3.03 12.91
C ARG A 55 36.24 2.18 11.68
N ARG A 56 37.51 1.87 11.45
CA ARG A 56 37.91 0.96 10.36
C ARG A 56 37.36 -0.44 10.65
N PRO A 57 37.02 -1.22 9.62
CA PRO A 57 36.72 -2.64 9.77
C PRO A 57 37.82 -3.34 10.60
N GLY A 58 37.42 -4.15 11.59
CA GLY A 58 38.34 -4.85 12.49
C GLY A 58 38.92 -4.03 13.65
N SER A 59 38.60 -2.73 13.76
CA SER A 59 39.02 -1.94 14.93
C SER A 59 38.35 -2.46 16.22
N PRO A 60 39.01 -2.35 17.39
CA PRO A 60 38.39 -2.67 18.66
C PRO A 60 37.09 -1.87 18.87
N PRO A 61 36.08 -2.46 19.56
CA PRO A 61 34.86 -1.74 19.90
C PRO A 61 35.17 -0.50 20.73
N ALA A 62 34.31 0.51 20.64
CA ALA A 62 34.45 1.72 21.43
C ALA A 62 34.36 1.38 22.93
N ARG A 63 35.27 1.95 23.73
CA ARG A 63 35.21 1.84 25.20
C ARG A 63 34.02 2.66 25.74
N LYS A 64 33.66 2.44 27.01
CA LYS A 64 32.50 3.08 27.70
C LYS A 64 32.37 4.60 27.50
N TYR A 65 33.50 5.32 27.40
CA TYR A 65 33.54 6.78 27.27
C TYR A 65 33.97 7.25 25.88
N GLU A 66 34.16 6.34 24.93
CA GLU A 66 34.51 6.66 23.55
C GLU A 66 33.26 6.80 22.70
N SER A 67 33.25 7.80 21.83
CA SER A 67 32.14 8.01 20.89
C SER A 67 32.29 7.07 19.68
N ALA A 68 31.21 6.37 19.34
CA ALA A 68 31.10 5.53 18.14
C ALA A 68 30.08 6.12 17.17
N CYS A 69 30.21 5.83 15.87
CA CYS A 69 29.22 6.21 14.86
C CYS A 69 27.91 5.46 15.09
N GLN A 70 26.85 6.19 15.43
CA GLN A 70 25.49 5.68 15.56
C GLN A 70 24.67 6.06 14.32
N ALA A 71 25.21 5.73 13.14
CA ALA A 71 24.50 5.90 11.89
C ALA A 71 23.41 4.83 11.76
N ARG A 72 22.23 5.24 11.30
CA ARG A 72 21.09 4.36 11.00
C ARG A 72 20.53 4.67 9.63
N LEU A 73 20.07 3.63 8.95
CA LEU A 73 19.21 3.73 7.78
C LEU A 73 17.77 3.83 8.25
N ILE A 74 17.09 4.89 7.87
CA ILE A 74 15.65 5.04 8.00
C ILE A 74 15.07 4.73 6.63
N LEU A 75 14.53 3.51 6.52
CA LEU A 75 13.91 3.02 5.30
C LEU A 75 12.51 3.62 5.15
N PRO A 76 12.05 3.82 3.90
CA PRO A 76 10.66 4.15 3.65
C PRO A 76 9.76 3.02 4.20
N PRO A 77 8.54 3.34 4.63
CA PRO A 77 7.60 2.30 5.03
C PRO A 77 7.43 1.31 3.86
N PRO A 78 7.37 -0.01 4.12
CA PRO A 78 7.13 -0.97 3.06
C PRO A 78 5.85 -0.58 2.33
N LYS A 79 5.83 -0.68 0.99
CA LYS A 79 4.61 -0.50 0.22
C LYS A 79 3.57 -1.43 0.83
N LYS A 80 2.57 -0.86 1.51
CA LYS A 80 1.45 -1.65 2.03
C LYS A 80 0.85 -2.34 0.82
N GLN A 81 0.92 -3.67 0.78
CA GLN A 81 0.11 -4.42 -0.15
C GLN A 81 -1.33 -4.15 0.28
N ILE A 82 -2.00 -3.26 -0.44
CA ILE A 82 -3.43 -3.03 -0.26
C ILE A 82 -4.08 -4.28 -0.84
N VAL A 83 -4.24 -5.30 0.00
CA VAL A 83 -5.14 -6.40 -0.31
C VAL A 83 -6.52 -5.74 -0.44
N PRO A 84 -7.23 -5.88 -1.58
CA PRO A 84 -8.58 -5.38 -1.68
C PRO A 84 -9.38 -6.04 -0.56
N THR A 85 -9.73 -5.28 0.47
CA THR A 85 -10.55 -5.80 1.56
C THR A 85 -11.85 -6.27 0.91
N PRO A 86 -12.22 -7.57 1.02
CA PRO A 86 -13.51 -8.02 0.51
C PRO A 86 -14.59 -7.13 1.10
N ILE A 87 -15.60 -6.78 0.29
CA ILE A 87 -16.71 -5.98 0.79
C ILE A 87 -17.27 -6.70 2.01
N GLN A 88 -17.27 -6.08 3.19
CA GLN A 88 -17.68 -6.78 4.42
C GLN A 88 -19.16 -7.17 4.44
N ARG A 89 -19.95 -6.63 3.51
CA ARG A 89 -21.36 -6.94 3.30
C ARG A 89 -21.63 -7.12 1.82
N GLY A 90 -22.27 -8.23 1.47
CA GLY A 90 -22.72 -8.46 0.10
C GLY A 90 -23.58 -7.31 -0.44
N LEU A 91 -23.43 -7.06 -1.73
CA LEU A 91 -24.25 -6.16 -2.51
C LEU A 91 -25.43 -6.93 -3.07
N ASN A 92 -26.64 -6.47 -2.80
CA ASN A 92 -27.87 -7.09 -3.29
C ASN A 92 -28.34 -6.39 -4.56
N VAL A 93 -28.72 -7.17 -5.57
CA VAL A 93 -29.46 -6.69 -6.73
C VAL A 93 -30.92 -7.02 -6.52
N GLU A 94 -31.75 -6.00 -6.38
CA GLU A 94 -33.15 -6.10 -5.95
C GLU A 94 -34.05 -5.44 -7.00
N ALA A 95 -35.20 -6.05 -7.25
CA ALA A 95 -36.29 -5.52 -8.07
C ALA A 95 -37.39 -4.95 -7.18
N TRP A 96 -37.97 -3.82 -7.56
CA TRP A 96 -38.94 -3.08 -6.74
C TRP A 96 -40.30 -3.00 -7.40
N THR A 97 -41.35 -3.23 -6.61
CA THR A 97 -42.73 -2.99 -7.01
C THR A 97 -42.95 -1.50 -7.29
N THR A 98 -44.03 -1.18 -8.00
CA THR A 98 -44.47 0.20 -8.23
C THR A 98 -44.85 0.94 -6.94
N SER A 99 -45.15 0.23 -5.86
CA SER A 99 -45.46 0.83 -4.55
C SER A 99 -44.21 1.12 -3.71
N GLY A 100 -43.01 0.81 -4.21
CA GLY A 100 -41.75 1.06 -3.51
C GLY A 100 -41.40 0.01 -2.46
N SER A 101 -41.85 -1.24 -2.63
CA SER A 101 -41.38 -2.38 -1.85
C SER A 101 -40.49 -3.29 -2.68
N ILE A 102 -39.58 -4.03 -2.04
CA ILE A 102 -38.79 -5.04 -2.75
C ILE A 102 -39.74 -6.16 -3.19
N GLU A 103 -39.79 -6.41 -4.49
CA GLU A 103 -40.55 -7.50 -5.09
C GLU A 103 -39.71 -8.77 -5.13
N TRP A 104 -38.49 -8.67 -5.66
CA TRP A 104 -37.57 -9.80 -5.79
C TRP A 104 -36.14 -9.44 -5.37
N HIS A 105 -35.48 -10.41 -4.74
CA HIS A 105 -34.04 -10.43 -4.56
C HIS A 105 -33.42 -11.27 -5.66
N LEU A 106 -32.67 -10.64 -6.58
CA LEU A 106 -32.14 -11.31 -7.78
C LEU A 106 -30.77 -11.96 -7.52
N ALA A 107 -29.89 -11.29 -6.78
CA ALA A 107 -28.55 -11.81 -6.49
C ALA A 107 -27.87 -11.10 -5.31
N THR A 108 -26.91 -11.76 -4.68
CA THR A 108 -25.93 -11.14 -3.77
C THR A 108 -24.52 -11.34 -4.30
N VAL A 109 -23.75 -10.27 -4.44
CA VAL A 109 -22.36 -10.29 -4.92
C VAL A 109 -21.40 -9.58 -3.98
N TRP A 110 -20.12 -9.93 -4.04
CA TRP A 110 -19.10 -9.47 -3.09
C TRP A 110 -18.04 -8.57 -3.72
N SER A 111 -18.32 -8.02 -4.90
CA SER A 111 -17.49 -7.03 -5.63
C SER A 111 -18.39 -5.96 -6.27
N PHE A 112 -17.95 -4.70 -6.25
CA PHE A 112 -18.66 -3.58 -6.85
C PHE A 112 -18.77 -3.72 -8.36
N GLU A 113 -17.69 -4.12 -9.03
CA GLU A 113 -17.67 -4.32 -10.48
C GLU A 113 -18.65 -5.41 -10.90
N LEU A 114 -18.66 -6.53 -10.18
CA LEU A 114 -19.63 -7.60 -10.41
C LEU A 114 -21.06 -7.13 -10.12
N GLY A 115 -21.26 -6.28 -9.11
CA GLY A 115 -22.56 -5.68 -8.79
C GLY A 115 -23.14 -4.87 -9.95
N HIS A 116 -22.32 -4.03 -10.58
CA HIS A 116 -22.74 -3.28 -11.75
C HIS A 116 -23.05 -4.19 -12.94
N LEU A 117 -22.21 -5.19 -13.20
CA LEU A 117 -22.45 -6.14 -14.29
C LEU A 117 -23.76 -6.93 -14.11
N VAL A 118 -24.04 -7.38 -12.89
CA VAL A 118 -25.29 -8.10 -12.58
C VAL A 118 -26.49 -7.16 -12.68
N LEU A 119 -26.37 -5.91 -12.21
CA LEU A 119 -27.44 -4.92 -12.35
C LEU A 119 -27.76 -4.65 -13.83
N ASP A 120 -26.74 -4.48 -14.67
CA ASP A 120 -26.91 -4.25 -16.11
C ASP A 120 -27.48 -5.49 -16.83
N ALA A 121 -27.10 -6.69 -16.42
CA ALA A 121 -27.71 -7.92 -16.93
C ALA A 121 -29.18 -8.05 -16.51
N ALA A 122 -29.49 -7.76 -15.24
CA ALA A 122 -30.86 -7.77 -14.74
C ALA A 122 -31.75 -6.75 -15.45
N ALA A 123 -31.24 -5.54 -15.74
CA ALA A 123 -31.98 -4.52 -16.48
C ALA A 123 -32.36 -4.96 -17.90
N LYS A 124 -31.55 -5.80 -18.55
CA LYS A 124 -31.86 -6.37 -19.86
C LYS A 124 -32.93 -7.46 -19.78
N LEU A 125 -32.91 -8.26 -18.71
CA LEU A 125 -33.88 -9.33 -18.50
C LEU A 125 -35.24 -8.81 -18.02
N TYR A 126 -35.24 -7.72 -17.25
CA TYR A 126 -36.42 -7.14 -16.61
C TYR A 126 -36.56 -5.65 -16.94
N PRO A 127 -36.79 -5.29 -18.22
CA PRO A 127 -36.74 -3.90 -18.67
C PRO A 127 -37.86 -3.02 -18.11
N ALA A 128 -38.97 -3.62 -17.68
CA ALA A 128 -40.12 -2.88 -17.13
C ALA A 128 -40.01 -2.64 -15.61
N GLN A 129 -38.96 -3.14 -14.97
CA GLN A 129 -38.82 -3.15 -13.52
C GLN A 129 -37.84 -2.07 -13.05
N GLU A 130 -38.15 -1.42 -11.93
CA GLU A 130 -37.14 -0.66 -11.20
C GLU A 130 -36.18 -1.62 -10.49
N LEU A 131 -34.87 -1.44 -10.71
CA LEU A 131 -33.83 -2.28 -10.14
C LEU A 131 -32.83 -1.46 -9.34
N THR A 132 -32.33 -2.01 -8.23
CA THR A 132 -31.30 -1.36 -7.42
C THR A 132 -30.17 -2.31 -7.06
N LEU A 133 -28.95 -1.79 -7.05
CA LEU A 133 -27.81 -2.39 -6.36
C LEU A 133 -27.68 -1.75 -4.98
N ARG A 134 -27.81 -2.53 -3.91
CA ARG A 134 -27.82 -2.05 -2.53
C ARG A 134 -26.76 -2.71 -1.68
N GLN A 135 -26.27 -1.95 -0.70
CA GLN A 135 -25.46 -2.48 0.38
C GLN A 135 -26.18 -2.19 1.70
N ALA A 136 -26.78 -3.23 2.28
CA ALA A 136 -27.72 -3.08 3.40
C ALA A 136 -28.83 -2.06 3.05
N CYS A 137 -28.93 -0.94 3.77
CA CYS A 137 -29.96 0.05 3.50
C CYS A 137 -29.62 1.02 2.34
N ARG A 138 -28.34 1.16 1.97
CA ARG A 138 -27.86 2.17 1.03
C ARG A 138 -28.01 1.71 -0.42
N VAL A 139 -28.63 2.53 -1.27
CA VAL A 139 -28.64 2.36 -2.73
C VAL A 139 -27.33 2.88 -3.30
N ILE A 140 -26.63 2.01 -4.03
CA ILE A 140 -25.34 2.29 -4.67
C ILE A 140 -25.55 2.67 -6.13
N ALA A 141 -26.41 1.94 -6.81
CA ALA A 141 -26.84 2.25 -8.16
C ALA A 141 -28.31 1.86 -8.33
N LYS A 142 -28.98 2.57 -9.23
CA LYS A 142 -30.40 2.40 -9.54
C LYS A 142 -30.57 2.39 -11.06
N ARG A 143 -31.45 1.52 -11.55
CA ARG A 143 -32.00 1.56 -12.90
C ARG A 143 -33.48 1.84 -12.76
N GLU A 144 -33.88 3.01 -13.23
CA GLU A 144 -35.26 3.44 -13.23
C GLU A 144 -36.04 2.72 -14.32
N LYS A 145 -37.35 2.62 -14.12
CA LYS A 145 -38.26 2.11 -15.13
C LYS A 145 -38.26 3.09 -16.32
N PRO A 146 -38.21 2.61 -17.58
CA PRO A 146 -38.44 3.46 -18.73
C PRO A 146 -39.88 4.01 -18.72
N GLU A 147 -40.01 5.32 -18.96
CA GLU A 147 -41.29 6.06 -19.00
C GLU A 147 -42.30 5.47 -19.99
#